data_AF-A0A974WGL8-F1
#
_entry.id   AF-A0A974WGL8-F1
#
_cell.length_a   1.000
_cell.length_b   1.000
_cell.length_c   1.000
_cell.angle_alpha   90.00
_cell.angle_beta   90.00
_cell.angle_gamma   90.00
#
_symmetry.space_group_name_H-M   'P 1'
#
loop_
_entity.id
_entity.type
_entity.pdbx_description
1 polymer ?
#
loop_
_entity_poly.entity_id
_entity_poly.type
_entity_poly.pdbx_seq_one_letter_code
_entity_poly.pdbx_strand_id
1 'polypeptide(L)'
;MMQDVIFLIDSEYFDKNILGMTLEKHTRCKVFNFFSFEETLLYKNLRPSLIVHDNGIVDPTYFDSHVSFYDISNNKESLEPKDPSEVILELAGKVKDYLKAS
;
A
#
# COMPACT_ATOMS: atom_id res chain seq x y z
N MET A 1 4.63 -9.35 19.75
CA MET A 1 5.22 -8.83 18.50
C MET A 1 4.33 -7.69 18.05
N MET A 2 4.90 -6.51 17.83
CA MET A 2 4.16 -5.36 17.29
C MET A 2 3.82 -5.69 15.83
N GLN A 3 2.57 -5.48 15.44
CA GLN A 3 2.12 -5.76 14.07
C GLN A 3 2.61 -4.62 13.17
N ASP A 4 3.33 -4.96 12.10
CA ASP A 4 3.84 -3.96 11.16
C ASP A 4 2.70 -3.19 10.51
N VAL A 5 2.94 -1.91 10.22
CA VAL A 5 1.93 -0.97 9.73
C VAL A 5 2.19 -0.64 8.26
N ILE A 6 1.16 -0.72 7.44
CA ILE A 6 1.16 -0.29 6.04
C ILE A 6 0.23 0.91 5.91
N PHE A 7 0.69 1.95 5.23
CA PHE A 7 -0.16 3.03 4.77
C PHE A 7 -0.52 2.79 3.31
N LEU A 8 -1.81 2.81 2.98
CA LEU A 8 -2.32 2.67 1.63
C LEU A 8 -2.89 4.02 1.17
N ILE A 9 -2.27 4.62 0.14
CA ILE A 9 -2.74 5.83 -0.53
C ILE A 9 -3.26 5.40 -1.91
N ASP A 10 -4.57 5.26 -2.06
CA ASP A 10 -5.19 4.75 -3.29
C ASP A 10 -6.04 5.82 -3.98
N SER A 11 -5.98 5.88 -5.31
CA SER A 11 -6.47 6.97 -6.14
C SER A 11 -7.82 6.70 -6.84
N GLU A 12 -8.61 5.73 -6.34
CA GLU A 12 -9.97 5.34 -6.81
C GLU A 12 -10.02 4.18 -7.81
N TYR A 13 -8.88 3.64 -8.26
CA TYR A 13 -8.88 2.53 -9.20
C TYR A 13 -9.28 1.20 -8.54
N PHE A 14 -8.89 1.00 -7.28
CA PHE A 14 -9.33 -0.14 -6.50
C PHE A 14 -10.35 0.30 -5.46
N ASP A 15 -11.26 -0.62 -5.09
CA ASP A 15 -12.04 -0.42 -3.88
C ASP A 15 -11.05 -0.46 -2.69
N LYS A 16 -10.77 0.71 -2.12
CA LYS A 16 -9.78 0.91 -1.06
C LYS A 16 -10.03 -0.02 0.14
N ASN A 17 -11.29 -0.36 0.40
CA ASN A 17 -11.64 -1.27 1.49
C ASN A 17 -11.25 -2.71 1.13
N ILE A 18 -11.55 -3.15 -0.09
CA ILE A 18 -11.22 -4.50 -0.56
C ILE A 18 -9.69 -4.69 -0.66
N LEU A 19 -8.98 -3.71 -1.22
CA LEU A 19 -7.52 -3.76 -1.33
C LEU A 19 -6.88 -3.74 0.06
N GLY A 20 -7.29 -2.82 0.94
CA GLY A 20 -6.81 -2.74 2.31
C GLY A 20 -7.02 -4.04 3.08
N MET A 21 -8.24 -4.61 3.06
CA MET A 21 -8.54 -5.89 3.70
C MET A 21 -7.72 -7.05 3.13
N THR A 22 -7.53 -7.08 1.81
CA THR A 22 -6.74 -8.13 1.15
C THR A 22 -5.27 -8.03 1.53
N LEU A 23 -4.72 -6.83 1.60
CA LEU A 23 -3.36 -6.56 2.09
C LEU A 23 -3.20 -7.00 3.54
N GLU A 24 -4.11 -6.64 4.46
CA GLU A 24 -4.06 -7.09 5.86
C GLU A 24 -4.02 -8.63 5.94
N LYS A 25 -4.89 -9.30 5.17
CA LYS A 25 -4.96 -10.77 5.14
C LYS A 25 -3.68 -11.42 4.62
N HIS A 26 -3.06 -10.87 3.58
CA HIS A 26 -1.91 -11.50 2.91
C HIS A 26 -0.59 -11.20 3.60
N THR A 27 -0.41 -9.98 4.08
CA THR A 27 0.83 -9.49 4.71
C THR A 27 0.84 -9.75 6.21
N ARG A 28 -0.33 -9.89 6.84
CA ARG A 28 -0.52 -9.87 8.31
C ARG A 28 -0.11 -8.54 8.96
N CYS A 29 0.07 -7.49 8.17
CA CYS A 29 0.27 -6.12 8.64
C CYS A 29 -1.08 -5.44 8.93
N LYS A 30 -1.07 -4.40 9.76
CA LYS A 30 -2.21 -3.50 9.92
C LYS A 30 -2.19 -2.48 8.79
N VAL A 31 -3.29 -2.33 8.06
CA VAL A 31 -3.37 -1.37 6.93
C VAL A 31 -4.24 -0.18 7.32
N PHE A 32 -3.73 1.02 7.07
CA PHE A 32 -4.47 2.27 7.20
C PHE A 32 -4.63 2.90 5.83
N ASN A 33 -5.88 3.20 5.47
CA ASN A 33 -6.23 3.80 4.18
C ASN A 33 -6.25 5.31 4.30
N PHE A 34 -5.66 5.98 3.32
CA PHE A 34 -5.60 7.44 3.24
C PHE A 34 -6.01 7.92 1.85
N PHE A 35 -6.54 9.13 1.79
CA PHE A 35 -6.91 9.79 0.54
C PHE A 35 -5.71 10.45 -0.13
N SER A 36 -4.73 10.91 0.65
CA SER A 36 -3.57 11.62 0.11
C SER A 36 -2.32 11.40 0.96
N PHE A 37 -1.17 11.80 0.41
CA PHE A 37 0.10 11.78 1.11
C PHE A 37 0.10 12.71 2.33
N GLU A 38 -0.48 13.89 2.21
CA GLU A 38 -0.55 14.88 3.30
C GLU A 38 -1.31 14.35 4.51
N GLU A 39 -2.38 13.58 4.29
CA GLU A 39 -3.13 12.93 5.35
C GLU A 39 -2.24 11.96 6.14
N THR A 40 -1.37 11.21 5.45
CA THR A 40 -0.46 10.25 6.11
C THR A 40 0.51 10.92 7.10
N LEU A 41 0.87 12.18 6.87
CA LEU A 41 1.80 12.92 7.72
C LEU A 41 1.22 13.16 9.13
N LEU A 42 -0.10 13.26 9.25
CA LEU A 42 -0.80 13.39 10.54
C LEU A 42 -0.66 12.12 11.38
N TYR A 43 -0.39 10.98 10.75
CA TYR A 43 -0.33 9.66 11.37
C TYR A 43 1.06 9.05 11.40
N LYS A 44 2.12 9.81 11.06
CA LYS A 44 3.52 9.33 11.03
C LYS A 44 3.98 8.60 12.29
N ASN A 45 3.41 8.96 13.45
CA ASN A 45 3.71 8.33 14.74
C ASN A 45 3.25 6.87 14.84
N LEU A 46 2.43 6.38 13.91
CA LEU A 46 2.11 4.97 13.76
C LEU A 46 3.28 4.15 13.19
N ARG A 47 4.36 4.82 12.73
CA ARG A 47 5.61 4.22 12.23
C ARG A 47 5.35 3.14 11.17
N PRO A 48 4.79 3.51 10.01
CA PRO A 48 4.60 2.56 8.91
C PRO A 48 5.95 2.00 8.48
N SER A 49 6.02 0.71 8.17
CA SER A 49 7.18 0.11 7.51
C SER A 49 7.11 0.27 5.99
N LEU A 50 5.89 0.45 5.45
CA LEU A 50 5.63 0.56 4.02
C LEU A 50 4.52 1.56 3.72
N ILE A 51 4.75 2.38 2.71
CA ILE A 51 3.74 3.23 2.06
C ILE A 51 3.48 2.67 0.66
N VAL A 52 2.28 2.12 0.48
CA VAL A 52 1.76 1.67 -0.82
C VAL A 52 0.98 2.83 -1.41
N HIS A 53 1.30 3.25 -2.64
CA HIS A 53 0.66 4.42 -3.25
C HIS A 53 0.31 4.21 -4.72
N ASP A 54 -0.77 4.83 -5.16
CA ASP A 54 -1.23 4.81 -6.55
C ASP A 54 -1.06 6.18 -7.23
N ASN A 55 -0.06 6.29 -8.11
CA ASN A 55 0.19 7.44 -8.98
C ASN A 55 0.24 8.82 -8.26
N GLY A 56 0.58 8.81 -6.98
CA GLY A 56 0.65 10.00 -6.13
C GLY A 56 2.05 10.61 -6.07
N ILE A 57 2.12 11.92 -5.81
CA ILE A 57 3.37 12.58 -5.39
C ILE A 57 3.65 12.14 -3.96
N VAL A 58 4.74 11.41 -3.77
CA VAL A 58 5.19 10.95 -2.46
C VAL A 58 6.61 11.47 -2.25
N ASP A 59 6.87 12.07 -1.10
CA ASP A 59 8.19 12.58 -0.75
C ASP A 59 8.75 11.80 0.45
N PRO A 60 9.70 10.86 0.21
CA PRO A 60 10.30 10.05 1.25
C PRO A 60 10.98 10.84 2.38
N THR A 61 11.34 12.11 2.14
CA THR A 61 12.05 12.93 3.14
C THR A 61 11.20 13.25 4.38
N TYR A 62 9.88 13.11 4.30
CA TYR A 62 8.97 13.31 5.43
C TYR A 62 8.81 12.09 6.34
N PHE A 63 9.38 10.95 5.95
CA PHE A 63 9.34 9.70 6.71
C PHE A 63 10.74 9.28 7.17
N ASP A 64 10.79 8.43 8.19
CA ASP A 64 12.04 7.86 8.67
C ASP A 64 12.69 7.00 7.58
N SER A 65 14.02 6.88 7.60
CA SER A 65 14.81 6.16 6.58
C SER A 65 14.51 4.65 6.47
N HIS A 66 13.73 4.09 7.39
CA HIS A 66 13.32 2.68 7.36
C HIS A 66 11.99 2.47 6.63
N VAL A 67 11.27 3.54 6.28
CA VAL A 67 10.00 3.45 5.57
C VAL A 67 10.25 3.20 4.09
N SER A 68 9.71 2.11 3.58
CA SER A 68 9.77 1.77 2.16
C SER A 68 8.56 2.31 1.41
N PHE A 69 8.70 2.46 0.08
CA PHE A 69 7.67 3.02 -0.79
C PHE A 69 7.42 2.07 -1.97
N TYR A 70 6.16 1.74 -2.21
CA TYR A 70 5.77 0.83 -3.29
C TYR A 70 4.67 1.45 -4.15
N ASP A 71 5.02 1.75 -5.40
CA ASP A 71 4.11 2.33 -6.38
C ASP A 71 3.30 1.23 -7.10
N ILE A 72 1.98 1.34 -7.02
CA ILE A 72 1.05 0.40 -7.65
C ILE A 72 0.49 0.89 -8.98
N SER A 73 0.83 2.10 -9.42
CA SER A 73 0.32 2.72 -10.66
C SER A 73 0.66 1.89 -11.90
N ASN A 74 1.88 1.37 -11.99
CA ASN A 74 2.36 0.58 -13.13
C ASN A 74 1.71 -0.81 -13.19
N ASN A 75 1.07 -1.28 -12.11
CA ASN A 75 0.35 -2.54 -12.17
C ASN A 75 -0.96 -2.42 -12.98
N LYS A 76 -1.39 -1.19 -13.32
CA LYS A 76 -2.62 -0.90 -14.07
C LYS A 76 -2.59 -1.34 -15.54
N GLU A 77 -1.44 -1.27 -16.19
CA GLU A 77 -1.32 -1.58 -17.63
C GLU A 77 -1.36 -3.08 -17.93
N SER A 78 -1.16 -3.93 -16.91
CA SER A 78 -1.21 -5.40 -17.07
C SER A 78 -2.62 -6.00 -16.93
N LEU A 79 -3.67 -5.16 -16.87
CA LEU A 79 -4.97 -5.53 -16.30
C LEU A 79 -6.14 -5.72 -17.27
N GLU A 80 -5.97 -5.56 -18.58
CA GLU A 80 -7.07 -5.85 -19.51
C GLU A 80 -7.03 -7.28 -20.08
N PRO A 81 -8.11 -8.09 -19.93
CA PRO A 81 -9.25 -8.00 -19.03
C PRO A 81 -9.13 -9.05 -17.92
N LYS A 82 -8.60 -8.68 -16.76
CA LYS A 82 -8.65 -9.52 -15.54
C LYS A 82 -9.79 -9.08 -14.64
N ASP A 83 -10.41 -10.03 -13.94
CA ASP A 83 -11.38 -9.73 -12.88
C ASP A 83 -10.71 -8.81 -11.83
N PRO A 84 -11.34 -7.68 -11.44
CA PRO A 84 -10.77 -6.76 -10.43
C PRO A 84 -10.31 -7.45 -9.14
N SER A 85 -10.97 -8.54 -8.75
CA SER A 85 -10.63 -9.34 -7.56
C SER A 85 -9.31 -10.09 -7.74
N GLU A 86 -9.05 -10.62 -8.94
CA GLU A 86 -7.78 -11.29 -9.26
C GLU A 86 -6.62 -10.31 -9.24
N VAL A 87 -6.85 -9.09 -9.72
CA VAL A 87 -5.86 -8.02 -9.69
C VAL A 87 -5.48 -7.66 -8.26
N ILE A 88 -6.46 -7.48 -7.38
CA ILE A 88 -6.23 -7.14 -5.98
C ILE A 88 -5.44 -8.26 -5.27
N LEU A 89 -5.74 -9.53 -5.57
CA LEU A 89 -4.99 -10.67 -5.05
C LEU A 89 -3.54 -10.70 -5.55
N GLU A 90 -3.33 -10.49 -6.85
CA GLU A 90 -2.00 -10.44 -7.46
C GLU A 90 -1.17 -9.30 -6.85
N LEU A 91 -1.77 -8.12 -6.70
CA LEU A 91 -1.15 -6.95 -6.10
C LEU A 91 -0.76 -7.21 -4.64
N ALA A 92 -1.68 -7.77 -3.84
CA ALA A 92 -1.39 -8.10 -2.44
C ALA A 92 -0.27 -9.14 -2.31
N GLY A 93 -0.16 -10.07 -3.26
CA GLY A 93 0.97 -11.00 -3.39
C GLY A 93 2.29 -10.26 -3.62
N LYS A 94 2.34 -9.36 -4.61
CA LYS A 94 3.53 -8.56 -4.92
C LYS A 94 3.97 -7.69 -3.73
N VAL A 95 3.02 -7.03 -3.06
CA VAL A 95 3.32 -6.22 -1.85
C VAL A 95 3.88 -7.09 -0.73
N LYS A 96 3.32 -8.28 -0.52
CA LYS A 96 3.83 -9.23 0.48
C LYS A 96 5.26 -9.68 0.19
N ASP A 97 5.58 -9.94 -1.08
CA ASP A 97 6.91 -10.37 -1.46
C ASP A 97 7.92 -9.23 -1.37
N TYR A 98 7.51 -8.01 -1.71
CA TYR A 98 8.30 -6.79 -1.49
C TYR A 98 8.65 -6.59 -0.01
N LEU A 99 7.67 -6.74 0.88
CA LEU A 99 7.86 -6.63 2.34
C LEU A 99 8.86 -7.64 2.91
N LYS A 100 9.00 -8.82 2.30
CA LYS A 100 9.98 -9.83 2.76
C LYS A 100 11.39 -9.56 2.27
N ALA A 101 11.53 -8.81 1.18
CA ALA A 101 12.81 -8.49 0.55
C ALA A 101 13.44 -7.20 1.09
N SER A 102 12.63 -6.39 1.78
CA SER A 102 13.01 -5.12 2.42
C SER A 102 13.49 -5.37 3.85
#